data_AF-A0A8K0G3A0-F1
#
_entry.id   AF-A0A8K0G3A0-F1
#
_cell.length_a   1.000
_cell.length_b   1.000
_cell.length_c   1.000
_cell.angle_alpha   90.00
_cell.angle_beta   90.00
_cell.angle_gamma   90.00
#
_symmetry.space_group_name_H-M   'P 1'
#
loop_
_entity.id
_entity.type
_entity.pdbx_description
1 polymer ?
#
loop_
_entity_poly.entity_id
_entity_poly.type
_entity_poly.pdbx_seq_one_letter_code
_entity_poly.pdbx_strand_id
1 'polypeptide(L)'
;IILQAYTFLSNEYRLFPVHFSVRFCDSLESNDFGLREIVQPGNFDGCPVKKGIVNIYNWKPDPSKFPPFIPNGKYRLDLQFLHFSEEVLFIYAYGTVSRPLGRRH
;
A
#
# COMPACT_ATOMS: atom_id res chain seq x y z
N ILE A 1 8.01 -6.89 1.78
CA ILE A 1 7.68 -5.57 1.22
C ILE A 1 8.19 -4.54 2.21
N ILE A 2 9.01 -3.61 1.73
CA ILE A 2 9.42 -2.43 2.49
C ILE A 2 8.64 -1.25 1.93
N LEU A 3 8.02 -0.46 2.81
CA LEU A 3 7.28 0.75 2.46
C LEU A 3 7.93 1.95 3.13
N GLN A 4 8.18 3.01 2.35
CA GLN A 4 8.48 4.34 2.85
C GLN A 4 7.44 5.34 2.34
N ALA A 5 6.82 6.08 3.26
CA ALA A 5 5.87 7.12 2.90
C ALA A 5 6.51 8.51 2.90
N TYR A 6 5.97 9.37 2.04
CA TYR A 6 6.28 10.80 1.96
C TYR A 6 4.98 11.57 1.89
N THR A 7 4.94 12.73 2.54
CA THR A 7 3.80 13.66 2.48
C THR A 7 4.18 14.89 1.68
N PHE A 8 3.24 15.41 0.89
CA PHE A 8 3.46 16.60 0.09
C PHE A 8 3.20 17.87 0.92
N LEU A 9 4.24 18.65 1.17
CA LEU A 9 4.20 19.89 1.93
C LEU A 9 5.00 20.95 1.19
N SER A 10 4.44 22.16 1.05
CA SER A 10 5.14 23.33 0.47
C SER A 10 5.83 23.04 -0.88
N ASN A 11 5.10 22.39 -1.80
CA ASN A 11 5.53 22.02 -3.15
C ASN A 11 6.58 20.90 -3.26
N GLU A 12 6.87 20.16 -2.19
CA GLU A 12 7.80 19.03 -2.21
C GLU A 12 7.31 17.82 -1.40
N TYR A 13 7.81 16.63 -1.74
CA TYR A 13 7.57 15.42 -0.95
C TYR A 13 8.61 15.31 0.16
N ARG A 14 8.14 15.29 1.41
CA ARG A 14 8.98 15.16 2.61
C ARG A 14 8.74 13.83 3.30
N LEU A 15 9.77 13.32 3.94
CA LEU A 15 9.71 12.03 4.64
C LEU A 15 8.58 12.05 5.68
N PHE A 16 7.68 11.08 5.59
CA PHE A 16 6.58 10.89 6.52
C PHE A 16 6.95 9.76 7.49
N PRO A 17 6.62 9.82 8.79
CA PRO A 17 7.02 8.82 9.79
C PRO A 17 6.20 7.53 9.69
N VAL A 18 6.03 7.02 8.47
CA VAL A 18 5.51 5.69 8.19
C VAL A 18 6.58 4.98 7.36
N HIS A 19 7.24 4.07 8.05
CA HIS A 19 8.20 3.13 7.49
C HIS A 19 7.91 1.76 8.09
N PHE A 20 7.70 0.76 7.24
CA PHE A 20 7.51 -0.60 7.73
C PHE A 20 8.02 -1.64 6.74
N SER A 21 8.40 -2.78 7.29
CA SER A 21 8.74 -3.99 6.55
C SER A 21 7.76 -5.08 6.94
N VAL A 22 7.06 -5.62 5.96
CA VAL A 22 6.07 -6.69 6.16
C VAL A 22 6.32 -7.86 5.21
N ARG A 23 5.95 -9.06 5.64
CA ARG A 23 5.92 -10.25 4.77
C ARG A 23 4.62 -10.19 3.97
N PHE A 24 4.72 -10.16 2.64
CA PHE A 24 3.54 -10.00 1.77
C PHE A 24 2.47 -11.06 2.00
N CYS A 25 2.88 -12.33 2.14
CA CYS A 25 1.95 -13.43 2.35
C CYS A 25 1.22 -13.34 3.68
N ASP A 26 1.93 -13.00 4.77
CA ASP A 26 1.34 -12.80 6.08
C ASP A 26 0.33 -11.64 6.06
N SER A 27 0.73 -10.49 5.49
CA SER A 27 -0.14 -9.31 5.40
C SER A 27 -1.34 -9.53 4.48
N LEU A 28 -1.23 -10.41 3.50
CA LEU A 28 -2.36 -10.81 2.67
C LEU A 28 -3.34 -11.70 3.45
N GLU A 29 -2.83 -12.64 4.25
CA GLU A 29 -3.64 -13.53 5.09
C GLU A 29 -4.39 -12.76 6.19
N SER A 30 -3.71 -11.82 6.85
CA SER A 30 -4.32 -10.91 7.84
C SER A 30 -5.19 -9.80 7.22
N ASN A 31 -5.16 -9.67 5.89
CA ASN A 31 -5.80 -8.59 5.13
C ASN A 31 -5.40 -7.18 5.61
N ASP A 32 -4.12 -6.98 5.88
CA ASP A 32 -3.58 -5.67 6.24
C ASP A 32 -3.85 -4.67 5.12
N PHE A 33 -4.29 -3.47 5.47
CA PHE A 33 -4.52 -2.36 4.54
C PHE A 33 -5.48 -2.68 3.35
N GLY A 34 -6.26 -3.75 3.43
CA GLY A 34 -7.14 -4.20 2.35
C GLY A 34 -6.40 -4.84 1.17
N LEU A 35 -5.26 -5.50 1.44
CA LEU A 35 -4.46 -6.17 0.42
C LEU A 35 -5.22 -7.30 -0.31
N ARG A 36 -6.16 -7.97 0.36
CA ARG A 36 -6.94 -9.04 -0.26
C ARG A 36 -7.86 -8.50 -1.34
N GLU A 37 -8.52 -7.39 -1.08
CA GLU A 37 -9.40 -6.71 -2.03
C GLU A 37 -8.63 -6.14 -3.22
N ILE A 38 -7.35 -5.79 -3.01
CA ILE A 38 -6.46 -5.34 -4.08
C ILE A 38 -6.14 -6.47 -5.06
N VAL A 39 -5.84 -7.69 -4.58
CA VAL A 39 -5.38 -8.79 -5.45
C VAL A 39 -6.52 -9.65 -6.01
N GLN A 40 -7.69 -9.63 -5.35
CA GLN A 40 -8.87 -10.42 -5.74
C GLN A 40 -9.40 -10.19 -7.16
N PRO A 41 -9.45 -8.95 -7.70
CA PRO A 41 -9.95 -8.71 -9.05
C PRO A 41 -9.12 -9.40 -10.16
N GLY A 42 -7.92 -9.87 -9.81
CA GLY A 42 -6.94 -10.47 -10.70
C GLY A 42 -7.02 -11.99 -10.86
N ASN A 43 -5.92 -12.57 -11.37
CA ASN A 43 -5.68 -14.02 -11.40
C ASN A 43 -4.68 -14.44 -10.29
N PHE A 44 -4.60 -13.68 -9.21
CA PHE A 44 -3.70 -13.97 -8.11
C PHE A 44 -4.28 -15.05 -7.19
N ASP A 45 -3.65 -16.23 -7.20
CA ASP A 45 -4.10 -17.43 -6.48
C ASP A 45 -3.68 -17.50 -5.00
N GLY A 46 -3.09 -16.44 -4.44
CA GLY A 46 -2.58 -16.46 -3.06
C GLY A 46 -1.10 -16.83 -2.95
N CYS A 47 -0.71 -17.23 -1.73
CA CYS A 47 0.64 -17.66 -1.43
C CYS A 47 0.74 -19.20 -1.29
N PRO A 48 1.87 -19.83 -1.70
CA PRO A 48 3.04 -19.21 -2.31
C PRO A 48 2.76 -18.72 -3.74
N VAL A 49 3.33 -17.57 -4.10
CA VAL A 49 3.14 -16.96 -5.43
C VAL A 49 3.78 -17.85 -6.49
N LYS A 50 2.97 -18.37 -7.42
CA LYS A 50 3.43 -19.23 -8.52
C LYS A 50 4.16 -18.39 -9.57
N LYS A 51 5.14 -19.01 -10.25
CA LYS A 51 5.75 -18.39 -11.44
C LYS A 51 4.70 -18.23 -12.53
N GLY A 52 4.63 -17.05 -13.14
CA GLY A 52 3.68 -16.75 -14.20
C GLY A 52 3.34 -15.26 -14.25
N ILE A 53 2.35 -14.92 -15.06
CA ILE A 53 1.83 -13.56 -15.16
C ILE A 53 0.71 -13.39 -14.14
N VAL A 54 0.89 -12.43 -13.22
CA VAL A 54 -0.15 -11.98 -12.29
C VAL A 54 -0.73 -10.67 -12.82
N ASN A 55 -2.02 -10.68 -13.10
CA ASN A 55 -2.81 -9.51 -13.44
C ASN A 55 -3.49 -9.00 -12.17
N ILE A 56 -3.33 -7.73 -11.86
CA ILE A 56 -4.03 -7.05 -10.76
C ILE A 56 -4.85 -5.93 -11.40
N TYR A 57 -6.16 -5.90 -11.13
CA TYR A 57 -7.05 -4.88 -11.65
C TYR A 57 -7.57 -3.99 -10.53
N ASN A 58 -7.84 -2.73 -10.86
CA ASN A 58 -8.44 -1.76 -9.93
C ASN A 58 -7.66 -1.62 -8.61
N TRP A 59 -6.32 -1.51 -8.70
CA TRP A 59 -5.49 -1.30 -7.53
C TRP A 59 -5.88 0.00 -6.80
N LYS A 60 -6.69 -0.15 -5.75
CA LYS A 60 -7.18 0.96 -4.94
C LYS A 60 -7.22 0.52 -3.48
N PRO A 61 -6.24 0.93 -2.66
CA PRO A 61 -6.28 0.64 -1.24
C PRO A 61 -7.49 1.29 -0.57
N ASP A 62 -8.08 0.59 0.41
CA ASP A 62 -9.20 1.11 1.19
C ASP A 62 -8.67 2.08 2.27
N PRO A 63 -8.94 3.40 2.17
CA PRO A 63 -8.49 4.36 3.16
C PRO A 63 -9.11 4.17 4.55
N SER A 64 -10.20 3.39 4.67
CA SER A 64 -10.78 3.02 5.96
C SER A 64 -9.87 2.07 6.76
N LYS A 65 -9.01 1.33 6.07
CA LYS A 65 -8.04 0.39 6.65
C LYS A 65 -6.69 1.04 6.95
N PHE A 66 -6.53 2.32 6.63
CA PHE A 66 -5.30 3.04 6.93
C PHE A 66 -5.22 3.39 8.42
N PRO A 67 -4.02 3.41 9.01
CA PRO A 67 -3.86 3.84 10.38
C PRO A 67 -4.51 5.21 10.63
N PRO A 68 -5.23 5.40 11.75
CA PRO A 68 -6.06 6.59 11.98
C PRO A 68 -5.24 7.88 12.04
N PHE A 69 -3.94 7.78 12.34
CA PHE A 69 -3.02 8.90 12.43
C PHE A 69 -2.55 9.44 11.07
N ILE A 70 -2.83 8.76 9.95
CA ILE A 70 -2.47 9.28 8.61
C ILE A 70 -3.41 10.45 8.29
N PRO A 71 -2.96 11.71 8.22
CA PRO A 71 -3.85 12.85 7.96
C PRO A 71 -4.33 12.91 6.51
N ASN A 72 -5.34 13.74 6.25
CA ASN A 72 -5.71 14.08 4.89
C ASN A 72 -4.55 14.78 4.17
N GLY A 73 -4.28 14.43 2.92
CA GLY A 73 -3.15 14.99 2.17
C GLY A 73 -2.76 14.19 0.94
N LYS A 74 -1.76 14.67 0.23
CA LYS A 74 -1.13 13.97 -0.91
C LYS A 74 0.10 13.23 -0.42
N TYR A 75 0.25 12.00 -0.87
CA TYR A 75 1.32 11.11 -0.45
C TYR A 75 2.01 10.45 -1.64
N ARG A 76 3.31 10.21 -1.48
CA ARG A 76 4.07 9.27 -2.29
C ARG A 76 4.42 8.07 -1.43
N LEU A 77 4.27 6.86 -1.96
CA LEU A 77 4.72 5.63 -1.34
C LEU A 77 5.81 5.02 -2.23
N ASP A 78 6.93 4.71 -1.62
CA ASP A 78 8.03 3.97 -2.24
C ASP A 78 7.90 2.53 -1.72
N LEU A 79 7.58 1.59 -2.62
CA LEU A 79 7.31 0.18 -2.30
C LEU A 79 8.38 -0.70 -2.91
N GLN A 80 9.13 -1.41 -2.07
CA GLN A 80 10.13 -2.40 -2.46
C GLN A 80 9.63 -3.81 -2.19
N PHE A 81 9.59 -4.63 -3.22
CA PHE A 81 9.28 -6.05 -3.12
C PHE A 81 10.59 -6.83 -3.17
N LEU A 82 10.81 -7.65 -2.14
CA LEU A 82 12.03 -8.45 -1.99
C LEU A 82 11.67 -9.93 -2.02
N HIS A 83 12.50 -10.74 -2.68
CA HIS A 83 12.50 -12.20 -2.62
C HIS A 83 13.89 -12.68 -2.20
N PHE A 84 13.99 -13.38 -1.05
CA PHE A 84 15.28 -13.78 -0.46
C PHE A 84 16.34 -12.66 -0.39
N SER A 85 15.90 -11.43 -0.07
CA SER A 85 16.72 -10.20 0.00
C SER A 85 17.12 -9.59 -1.34
N GLU A 86 16.73 -10.17 -2.46
CA GLU A 86 16.88 -9.55 -3.79
C GLU A 86 15.65 -8.69 -4.13
N GLU A 87 15.87 -7.49 -4.63
CA GLU A 87 14.78 -6.64 -5.12
C GLU A 87 14.22 -7.20 -6.43
N VAL A 88 12.93 -7.53 -6.42
CA VAL A 88 12.23 -8.07 -7.60
C VAL A 88 11.35 -7.03 -8.27
N LEU A 89 10.91 -6.01 -7.54
CA LEU A 89 10.02 -4.96 -8.03
C LEU A 89 10.10 -3.74 -7.14
N PHE A 90 10.17 -2.57 -7.77
CA PHE A 90 10.05 -1.27 -7.11
C PHE A 90 8.86 -0.51 -7.71
N ILE A 91 7.98 0.03 -6.85
CA ILE A 91 6.82 0.84 -7.26
C ILE A 91 6.87 2.21 -6.58
N TYR A 92 6.68 3.26 -7.38
CA TYR A 92 6.31 4.59 -6.90
C TYR A 92 4.79 4.77 -7.01
N ALA A 93 4.10 4.85 -5.87
CA ALA A 93 2.67 5.10 -5.80
C ALA A 93 2.40 6.54 -5.38
N TYR A 94 1.43 7.18 -6.01
CA TYR A 94 0.98 8.52 -5.62
C TYR A 94 -0.51 8.48 -5.33
N GLY A 95 -0.92 9.08 -4.22
CA GLY A 95 -2.30 9.00 -3.76
C GLY A 95 -2.70 10.20 -2.91
N THR A 96 -4.01 10.41 -2.81
CA THR A 96 -4.59 11.39 -1.89
C THR A 96 -5.42 10.67 -0.85
N VAL A 97 -5.14 10.92 0.42
CA VAL A 97 -6.00 10.49 1.53
C VAL A 97 -7.00 11.61 1.79
N SER A 98 -8.29 11.29 1.67
CA SER A 98 -9.40 12.19 2.01
C SER A 98 -10.44 11.41 2.79
N ARG A 99 -10.62 11.75 4.07
CA ARG A 99 -11.75 11.28 4.87
C ARG A 99 -12.84 12.35 4.86
N PRO A 100 -14.12 11.97 4.59
CA PRO A 100 -15.22 12.92 4.68
C PRO A 100 -15.25 13.52 6.08
N LEU A 101 -15.46 14.83 6.17
CA LEU A 101 -15.71 15.50 7.46
C LEU A 101 -16.95 14.84 8.06
N GLY A 102 -16.79 14.09 9.15
CA GLY A 102 -17.93 13.58 9.90
C GLY A 102 -18.84 14.76 10.27
N ARG A 103 -20.13 14.68 9.93
CA ARG A 103 -21.12 15.62 10.47
C ARG A 103 -21.00 15.53 11.99
N ARG A 104 -20.52 16.60 12.63
CA ARG A 104 -20.69 16.79 14.07
C ARG A 104 -22.20 16.84 14.31
N HIS A 105 -22.75 15.78 14.88
CA HIS A 105 -24.09 15.78 15.47
C HIS A 105 -24.00 16.42 16.85
#